data_AF-A0A3C1Q0M6-F1
#
_entry.id   AF-A0A3C1Q0M6-F1
#
_cell.length_a   1.000
_cell.length_b   1.000
_cell.length_c   1.000
_cell.angle_alpha   90.00
_cell.angle_beta   90.00
_cell.angle_gamma   90.00
#
_symmetry.space_group_name_H-M   'P 1'
#
loop_
_entity.id
_entity.type
_entity.pdbx_description
1 polymer ?
#
loop_
_entity_poly.entity_id
_entity_poly.type
_entity_poly.pdbx_seq_one_letter_code
_entity_poly.pdbx_strand_id
1 'polypeptide(L)'
;LITGADIEKRITFTSASKDPNGQLRCGAAVGPGPEFLERAKALLEAGADALFIDAATGHTSRVMDVIEKLRELGETPVVAGNVV
;
A
#
# COMPACT_ATOMS: atom_id res chain seq x y z
N LEU A 1 -22.64 2.77 9.25
CA LEU A 1 -23.34 4.03 8.94
C LEU A 1 -23.00 4.40 7.50
N ILE A 2 -23.99 4.75 6.67
CA ILE A 2 -23.77 5.25 5.31
C ILE A 2 -24.38 6.65 5.28
N THR A 3 -23.66 7.63 4.71
CA THR A 3 -24.14 9.02 4.63
C THR A 3 -24.75 9.33 3.26
N GLY A 4 -25.59 10.37 3.19
CA GLY A 4 -26.11 10.85 1.90
C GLY A 4 -24.99 11.24 0.93
N ALA A 5 -23.88 11.80 1.44
CA ALA A 5 -22.72 12.15 0.64
C ALA A 5 -22.00 10.92 0.06
N ASP A 6 -22.01 9.77 0.75
CA ASP A 6 -21.44 8.53 0.23
C ASP A 6 -22.23 8.02 -0.98
N ILE A 7 -23.57 8.13 -0.91
CA ILE A 7 -24.47 7.77 -2.02
C ILE A 7 -24.23 8.68 -3.22
N GLU A 8 -24.19 9.99 -2.99
CA GLU A 8 -23.94 10.99 -4.04
C GLU A 8 -22.58 10.75 -4.71
N LYS A 9 -21.49 10.60 -3.94
CA LYS A 9 -20.16 10.30 -4.48
C LYS A 9 -20.12 8.99 -5.27
N ARG A 10 -20.91 7.97 -4.88
CA ARG A 10 -20.97 6.69 -5.60
C ARG A 10 -21.66 6.83 -6.95
N ILE A 11 -22.70 7.66 -7.07
CA ILE A 11 -23.39 7.94 -8.33
C ILE A 11 -22.53 8.82 -9.23
N THR A 12 -21.90 9.85 -8.66
CA THR A 12 -21.10 10.84 -9.41
C THR A 12 -19.78 10.25 -9.91
N PHE A 13 -19.06 9.48 -9.09
CA PHE A 13 -17.74 8.93 -9.42
C PHE A 13 -17.81 7.42 -9.69
N THR A 14 -18.30 7.07 -10.88
CA THR A 14 -18.53 5.67 -11.31
C THR A 14 -17.24 4.89 -11.56
N SER A 15 -16.15 5.57 -11.89
CA SER A 15 -14.83 4.98 -12.15
C SER A 15 -13.83 5.15 -10.99
N ALA A 16 -14.30 5.49 -9.80
CA ALA A 16 -13.44 5.63 -8.62
C ALA A 16 -12.79 4.29 -8.24
N SER A 17 -11.47 4.29 -7.99
CA SER A 17 -10.72 3.14 -7.50
C SER A 17 -11.18 2.78 -6.09
N LYS A 18 -12.01 1.74 -6.01
CA LYS A 18 -12.59 1.27 -4.74
C LYS A 18 -12.19 -0.16 -4.44
N ASP A 19 -12.15 -0.49 -3.16
CA ASP A 19 -12.00 -1.85 -2.66
C ASP A 19 -13.34 -2.62 -2.74
N PRO A 20 -13.38 -3.92 -2.41
CA PRO A 20 -14.62 -4.69 -2.40
C PRO A 20 -15.70 -4.16 -1.44
N ASN A 21 -15.33 -3.39 -0.42
CA ASN A 21 -16.25 -2.77 0.53
C ASN A 21 -16.79 -1.41 0.03
N GLY A 22 -16.29 -0.90 -1.10
CA GLY A 22 -16.67 0.38 -1.68
C GLY A 22 -15.91 1.59 -1.14
N GLN A 23 -14.87 1.37 -0.33
CA GLN A 23 -13.97 2.41 0.18
C GLN A 23 -12.94 2.77 -0.89
N LEU A 24 -12.43 4.00 -0.88
CA LEU A 24 -11.37 4.41 -1.80
C LEU A 24 -10.08 3.64 -1.47
N ARG A 25 -9.40 3.14 -2.50
CA ARG A 25 -8.12 2.47 -2.32
C ARG A 25 -7.00 3.45 -1.99
N CYS A 26 -6.10 3.05 -1.10
CA CYS A 26 -4.93 3.82 -0.71
C CYS A 26 -3.68 2.94 -0.60
N GLY A 27 -2.63 3.29 -1.35
CA GLY A 27 -1.30 2.69 -1.21
C GLY A 27 -0.40 3.56 -0.35
N ALA A 28 0.57 2.94 0.33
CA ALA A 28 1.52 3.66 1.18
C ALA A 28 2.96 3.22 0.91
N ALA A 29 3.90 4.15 1.01
CA ALA A 29 5.31 3.89 0.75
C ALA A 29 6.12 3.66 2.03
N VAL A 30 7.11 2.76 1.94
CA VAL A 30 8.14 2.54 2.94
C VAL A 30 9.51 2.59 2.27
N GLY A 31 10.47 3.27 2.90
CA GLY A 31 11.87 3.22 2.47
C GLY A 31 12.56 1.95 2.98
N PRO A 32 13.76 1.61 2.48
CA PRO A 32 14.52 0.43 2.90
C PRO A 32 15.35 0.66 4.19
N GLY A 33 15.00 1.67 4.99
CA GLY A 33 15.65 1.99 6.27
C GLY A 33 15.37 0.95 7.35
N PRO A 34 16.10 0.93 8.47
CA PRO A 34 15.94 -0.07 9.52
C PRO A 34 14.53 -0.14 10.13
N GLU A 35 13.79 0.97 10.10
CA GLU A 35 12.42 1.10 10.62
C GLU A 35 11.32 0.60 9.65
N PHE A 36 11.68 0.10 8.46
CA PHE A 36 10.70 -0.22 7.42
C PHE A 36 9.63 -1.22 7.89
N LEU A 37 10.01 -2.19 8.73
CA LEU A 37 9.10 -3.26 9.14
C LEU A 37 8.05 -2.77 10.13
N GLU A 38 8.43 -1.92 11.08
CA GLU A 38 7.50 -1.29 12.02
C GLU A 38 6.53 -0.38 11.28
N ARG A 39 7.05 0.45 10.36
CA ARG A 39 6.23 1.33 9.54
C ARG A 39 5.26 0.56 8.65
N ALA A 40 5.71 -0.52 8.01
CA ALA A 40 4.86 -1.36 7.18
C ALA A 40 3.70 -1.96 7.97
N LYS A 41 3.97 -2.49 9.17
CA LYS A 41 2.91 -3.03 10.06
C LYS A 41 1.87 -1.97 10.42
N ALA A 42 2.32 -0.78 10.81
CA ALA A 42 1.42 0.33 11.13
C ALA A 42 0.55 0.76 9.94
N LEU A 43 1.12 0.77 8.73
CA LEU A 43 0.40 1.09 7.50
C LEU A 43 -0.64 0.02 7.13
N LEU A 44 -0.29 -1.26 7.30
CA LEU A 44 -1.22 -2.38 7.10
C LEU A 44 -2.37 -2.35 8.12
N GLU A 45 -2.08 -2.06 9.38
CA GLU A 45 -3.10 -1.89 10.43
C GLU A 45 -4.04 -0.71 10.13
N ALA A 46 -3.51 0.37 9.55
CA ALA A 46 -4.31 1.51 9.08
C ALA A 46 -5.13 1.22 7.81
N GLY A 47 -4.97 0.05 7.19
CA GLY A 47 -5.76 -0.39 6.03
C GLY A 47 -5.16 -0.04 4.67
N ALA A 48 -3.84 0.11 4.54
CA ALA A 48 -3.21 0.30 3.23
C ALA A 48 -3.46 -0.92 2.31
N ASP A 49 -3.95 -0.66 1.09
CA ASP A 49 -4.24 -1.68 0.07
C ASP A 49 -2.99 -2.24 -0.62
N ALA A 50 -1.87 -1.51 -0.55
CA ALA A 50 -0.60 -1.88 -1.15
C ALA A 50 0.57 -1.16 -0.46
N LEU A 51 1.71 -1.84 -0.38
CA LEU A 51 2.96 -1.27 0.10
C LEU A 51 3.90 -1.02 -1.08
N PHE A 52 4.43 0.20 -1.17
CA PHE A 52 5.39 0.62 -2.19
C PHE A 52 6.77 0.74 -1.57
N ILE A 53 7.79 0.15 -2.19
CA ILE A 53 9.17 0.34 -1.74
C ILE A 53 9.73 1.59 -2.43
N ASP A 54 10.05 2.61 -1.63
CA ASP A 54 10.64 3.86 -2.10
C ASP A 54 12.17 3.79 -1.98
N ALA A 55 12.84 3.48 -3.08
CA ALA A 55 14.29 3.42 -3.17
C ALA A 55 14.79 3.98 -4.50
N ALA A 56 15.91 4.72 -4.46
CA ALA A 56 16.54 5.29 -5.65
C ALA A 56 16.99 4.22 -6.67
N THR A 57 17.46 3.06 -6.17
CA THR A 57 17.67 1.85 -6.98
C THR A 57 17.17 0.62 -6.21
N GLY A 58 16.28 -0.12 -6.84
CA GLY A 58 15.63 -1.32 -6.32
C GLY A 58 16.42 -2.59 -6.57
N HIS A 59 17.44 -2.58 -7.44
CA HIS A 59 18.26 -3.76 -7.77
C HIS A 59 19.33 -4.08 -6.71
N THR A 60 19.06 -3.83 -5.43
CA THR A 60 20.05 -4.02 -4.35
C THR A 60 19.65 -5.17 -3.44
N SER A 61 20.63 -5.86 -2.84
CA SER A 61 20.38 -6.92 -1.86
C SER A 61 19.50 -6.45 -0.71
N ARG A 62 19.74 -5.23 -0.21
CA ARG A 62 18.91 -4.62 0.84
C ARG A 62 17.44 -4.52 0.46
N VAL A 63 17.13 -4.14 -0.79
CA VAL A 63 15.74 -4.05 -1.25
C VAL A 63 15.13 -5.44 -1.43
N MET A 64 15.90 -6.44 -1.86
CA MET A 64 15.45 -7.83 -1.91
C MET A 64 15.08 -8.35 -0.52
N ASP A 65 15.92 -8.12 0.50
CA ASP A 65 15.64 -8.48 1.89
C ASP A 65 14.37 -7.79 2.42
N VAL A 66 14.15 -6.53 2.04
CA VAL A 66 12.93 -5.78 2.39
C VAL A 66 11.71 -6.42 1.72
N ILE A 67 11.77 -6.76 0.43
CA ILE A 67 10.67 -7.42 -0.28
C ILE A 67 10.30 -8.73 0.42
N GLU A 68 11.28 -9.58 0.73
CA GLU A 68 11.05 -10.86 1.42
C GLU A 68 10.31 -10.65 2.74
N LYS A 69 10.82 -9.76 3.59
CA LYS A 69 10.21 -9.45 4.90
C LYS A 69 8.83 -8.81 4.80
N LEU A 70 8.58 -7.96 3.80
CA LEU A 70 7.26 -7.37 3.59
C LEU A 70 6.24 -8.42 3.14
N ARG A 71 6.64 -9.41 2.34
CA ARG A 71 5.75 -10.50 1.91
C ARG A 71 5.39 -11.46 3.05
N GLU A 72 6.21 -11.55 4.09
CA GLU A 72 5.88 -12.31 5.31
C GLU A 72 4.76 -11.68 6.14
N LEU A 73 4.45 -10.38 5.93
CA LEU A 73 3.41 -9.68 6.69
C LEU A 73 1.98 -10.02 6.24
N GLY A 74 1.81 -10.63 5.07
CA GLY A 74 0.49 -11.03 4.55
C GLY A 74 0.39 -11.00 3.03
N GLU A 75 -0.84 -10.99 2.54
CA GLU A 75 -1.13 -11.04 1.09
C GLU A 75 -1.23 -9.66 0.44
N THR A 76 -1.04 -8.58 1.21
CA THR A 76 -1.10 -7.21 0.68
C THR A 76 -0.05 -7.04 -0.43
N PRO A 77 -0.44 -6.54 -1.61
CA PRO A 77 0.49 -6.31 -2.71
C PRO A 77 1.71 -5.48 -2.30
N VAL A 78 2.90 -5.98 -2.63
CA VAL A 78 4.17 -5.26 -2.49
C VAL A 78 4.64 -4.83 -3.87
N VAL A 79 4.75 -3.52 -4.08
CA VAL A 79 5.24 -2.91 -5.32
C VAL A 79 6.70 -2.53 -5.14
N ALA A 80 7.59 -3.32 -5.74
CA ALA A 80 9.03 -3.07 -5.71
C ALA A 80 9.44 -2.00 -6.73
N GLY A 81 10.40 -1.16 -6.38
CA GLY A 81 10.96 -0.15 -7.26
C GLY A 81 12.12 0.63 -6.63
N ASN A 82 12.79 1.50 -7.38
CA ASN A 82 12.73 1.61 -8.84
C ASN A 82 13.86 0.82 -9.50
N VAL A 83 13.59 0.12 -10.59
CA VAL A 83 14.64 -0.55 -11.37
C VAL A 83 15.13 0.41 -12.44
N VAL A 84 16.45 0.61 -12.47
CA VAL A 84 17.18 1.42 -13.46
C VAL A 84 18.35 0.63 -14.00
#